data_AF-A0A2M6ZTW7-F1
#
_entry.id   AF-A0A2M6ZTW7-F1
#
_cell.length_a   1.000
_cell.length_b   1.000
_cell.length_c   1.000
_cell.angle_alpha   90.00
_cell.angle_beta   90.00
_cell.angle_gamma   90.00
#
_symmetry.space_group_name_H-M   'P 1'
#
loop_
_entity.id
_entity.type
_entity.pdbx_description
1 polymer ?
#
loop_
_entity_poly.entity_id
_entity_poly.type
_entity_poly.pdbx_seq_one_letter_code
_entity_poly.pdbx_strand_id
1 'polypeptide(L)'
;MHKIAVLTSGGDAPGMNACIRAVTRGAMCKSAGVVGIRRGYTGIFTREFTELDSRAVANTIQRGGTILESSRCEEFMTVEGRKKASQILEEEGIEG
;
A
#
# COMPACT_ATOMS: atom_id res chain seq x y z
N MET A 1 -0.38 17.23 7.00
CA MET A 1 0.42 16.80 5.84
C MET A 1 -0.19 15.50 5.40
N HIS A 2 -0.86 15.46 4.24
CA HIS A 2 -1.65 14.29 3.85
C HIS A 2 -0.75 13.06 3.69
N LYS A 3 -1.10 11.96 4.37
CA LYS A 3 -0.43 10.66 4.24
C LYS A 3 -1.40 9.69 3.60
N ILE A 4 -1.01 9.09 2.48
CA ILE A 4 -1.80 8.08 1.79
C ILE A 4 -1.12 6.72 1.86
N ALA A 5 -1.88 5.65 1.74
CA ALA A 5 -1.36 4.29 1.65
C ALA A 5 -1.63 3.63 0.29
N VAL A 6 -0.73 2.75 -0.11
CA VAL A 6 -0.84 1.92 -1.32
C VAL A 6 -0.64 0.46 -0.93
N LEU A 7 -1.50 -0.40 -1.45
CA LEU A 7 -1.39 -1.85 -1.34
C LEU A 7 -1.70 -2.50 -2.68
N THR A 8 -1.20 -3.71 -2.89
CA THR A 8 -1.60 -4.58 -3.99
C THR A 8 -2.28 -5.82 -3.43
N SER A 9 -3.42 -6.20 -4.00
CA SER A 9 -4.19 -7.38 -3.58
C SER A 9 -4.68 -8.16 -4.80
N GLY A 10 -4.85 -9.48 -4.63
CA GLY A 10 -5.18 -10.40 -5.73
C GLY A 10 -3.96 -11.07 -6.34
N GLY A 11 -4.13 -11.68 -7.51
CA GLY A 11 -3.02 -12.27 -8.26
C GLY A 11 -2.11 -11.19 -8.83
N ASP A 12 -0.79 -11.38 -8.69
CA ASP A 12 0.21 -10.48 -9.23
C ASP A 12 0.08 -10.36 -10.76
N ALA A 13 0.18 -9.12 -11.26
CA ALA A 13 0.11 -8.83 -12.69
C ALA A 13 1.26 -7.92 -13.15
N PRO A 14 1.71 -8.05 -14.41
CA PRO A 14 2.67 -7.10 -14.99
C PRO A 14 2.16 -5.66 -14.88
N GLY A 15 3.02 -4.75 -14.40
CA GLY A 15 2.71 -3.32 -14.28
C GLY A 15 2.27 -2.84 -12.91
N MET A 16 1.99 -3.72 -11.94
CA MET A 16 1.65 -3.29 -10.56
C MET A 16 2.75 -2.41 -9.94
N ASN A 17 4.02 -2.78 -10.14
CA ASN A 17 5.16 -1.95 -9.72
C ASN A 17 5.20 -0.57 -10.39
N ALA A 18 4.80 -0.49 -11.66
CA ALA A 18 4.71 0.78 -12.37
C ALA A 18 3.63 1.67 -11.76
N CYS A 19 2.48 1.09 -11.36
CA CYS A 19 1.41 1.79 -10.64
C CYS A 19 1.87 2.29 -9.27
N ILE A 20 2.51 1.43 -8.46
CA ILE A 20 3.06 1.82 -7.15
C ILE A 20 4.05 2.98 -7.30
N ARG A 21 4.95 2.89 -8.30
CA ARG A 21 5.90 3.96 -8.61
C ARG A 21 5.20 5.26 -9.02
N ALA A 22 4.17 5.18 -9.86
CA ALA A 22 3.43 6.34 -10.33
C ALA A 22 2.71 7.06 -9.18
N VAL A 23 1.99 6.31 -8.32
CA VAL A 23 1.33 6.87 -7.13
C VAL A 23 2.34 7.50 -6.19
N THR A 24 3.43 6.80 -5.90
CA THR A 24 4.48 7.30 -4.99
C THR A 24 5.06 8.63 -5.48
N ARG A 25 5.52 8.66 -6.74
CA ARG A 25 6.12 9.88 -7.32
C ARG A 25 5.09 11.01 -7.46
N GLY A 26 3.86 10.70 -7.84
CA GLY A 26 2.78 11.68 -7.97
C GLY A 26 2.38 12.33 -6.65
N ALA A 27 2.28 11.54 -5.58
CA ALA A 27 1.98 12.03 -4.24
C ALA A 27 3.13 12.91 -3.68
N MET A 28 4.39 12.49 -3.89
CA MET A 28 5.56 13.30 -3.51
C MET A 28 5.58 14.67 -4.21
N CYS A 29 5.19 14.75 -5.49
CA CYS A 29 5.07 16.03 -6.21
C CYS A 29 4.01 16.96 -5.58
N LYS A 30 3.07 16.42 -4.80
CA LYS A 30 2.06 17.17 -4.04
C LYS A 30 2.41 17.31 -2.56
N SER A 31 3.65 17.01 -2.18
CA SER A 31 4.13 17.03 -0.78
C SER A 31 3.33 16.13 0.17
N ALA A 32 2.73 15.06 -0.36
CA ALA A 32 2.04 14.02 0.42
C ALA A 32 3.02 12.87 0.75
N GLY A 33 2.91 12.33 1.97
CA GLY A 33 3.63 11.13 2.39
C GLY A 33 2.96 9.87 1.85
N VAL A 34 3.75 8.83 1.56
CA VAL A 34 3.23 7.58 1.00
C VAL A 34 3.72 6.39 1.82
N VAL A 35 2.78 5.56 2.23
CA VAL A 35 3.04 4.31 2.94
C VAL A 35 2.66 3.13 2.04
N GLY A 36 3.58 2.19 1.83
CA GLY A 36 3.28 0.89 1.26
C GLY A 36 2.79 -0.05 2.34
N ILE A 37 1.70 -0.77 2.08
CA ILE A 37 1.20 -1.85 2.95
C ILE A 37 1.60 -3.17 2.30
N ARG A 38 2.41 -3.97 2.99
CA ARG A 38 2.86 -5.26 2.46
C ARG A 38 1.76 -6.32 2.57
N ARG A 39 1.77 -7.34 1.70
CA ARG A 39 0.81 -8.46 1.75
C ARG A 39 -0.65 -7.99 1.72
N GLY A 40 -0.97 -7.06 0.83
CA GLY A 40 -2.32 -6.57 0.60
C GLY A 40 -3.08 -6.19 1.89
N TYR A 41 -4.33 -6.64 2.01
CA TYR A 41 -5.16 -6.35 3.19
C TYR A 41 -4.66 -7.01 4.47
N THR A 42 -3.97 -8.15 4.39
CA THR A 42 -3.39 -8.79 5.58
C THR A 42 -2.39 -7.86 6.28
N GLY A 43 -1.61 -7.10 5.50
CA GLY A 43 -0.66 -6.13 6.02
C GLY A 43 -1.24 -5.05 6.90
N ILE A 44 -2.52 -4.70 6.72
CA ILE A 44 -3.19 -3.75 7.60
C ILE A 44 -3.28 -4.34 9.01
N PHE A 45 -3.77 -5.57 9.12
CA PHE A 45 -3.96 -6.24 10.40
C PHE A 45 -2.64 -6.61 11.08
N THR A 46 -1.59 -6.91 10.31
CA THR A 46 -0.24 -7.21 10.81
C THR A 46 0.65 -5.98 10.97
N ARG A 47 0.14 -4.79 10.64
CA ARG A 47 0.84 -3.50 10.67
C ARG A 47 2.14 -3.46 9.87
N GLU A 48 2.12 -4.04 8.69
CA GLU A 48 3.29 -4.10 7.80
C GLU A 48 3.37 -2.90 6.87
N PHE A 49 3.66 -1.77 7.48
CA PHE A 49 3.80 -0.49 6.82
C PHE A 49 5.27 -0.22 6.46
N THR A 50 5.51 0.28 5.25
CA THR A 50 6.84 0.71 4.81
C THR A 50 6.74 2.08 4.15
N GLU A 51 7.66 2.99 4.47
CA GLU A 51 7.68 4.29 3.81
C GLU A 51 8.10 4.13 2.34
N LEU A 52 7.34 4.75 1.44
CA LEU A 52 7.66 4.77 0.01
C LEU A 52 8.16 6.15 -0.38
N ASP A 53 9.47 6.23 -0.62
CA ASP A 53 10.12 7.41 -1.18
C ASP A 53 10.58 7.16 -2.62
N SER A 54 11.25 8.16 -3.20
CA SER A 54 11.79 8.08 -4.55
C SER A 54 12.79 6.93 -4.73
N ARG A 55 13.52 6.54 -3.69
CA ARG A 55 14.50 5.46 -3.72
C ARG A 55 13.83 4.10 -3.58
N ALA A 56 12.82 3.97 -2.72
CA ALA A 56 12.04 2.75 -2.50
C ALA A 56 11.38 2.25 -3.80
N VAL A 57 10.98 3.17 -4.69
CA VAL A 57 10.40 2.84 -6.01
C VAL A 57 11.38 2.94 -7.18
N ALA A 58 12.69 3.02 -6.93
CA ALA A 58 13.69 3.02 -7.98
C ALA A 58 13.86 1.62 -8.59
N ASN A 59 14.10 1.55 -9.90
CA ASN A 59 14.29 0.29 -10.63
C ASN A 59 13.15 -0.74 -10.49
N THR A 60 11.92 -0.28 -10.25
CA THR A 60 10.74 -1.16 -10.15
C THR A 60 9.87 -1.17 -11.40
N ILE A 61 9.93 -0.13 -12.24
CA ILE A 61 9.00 0.05 -13.37
C ILE A 61 9.02 -1.11 -14.38
N GLN A 62 10.19 -1.71 -14.58
CA GLN A 62 10.43 -2.82 -15.49
C GLN A 62 10.23 -4.21 -14.84
N ARG A 63 10.00 -4.26 -13.53
CA ARG A 63 9.88 -5.52 -12.78
C ARG A 63 8.43 -6.01 -12.80
N GLY A 64 8.23 -7.28 -13.16
CA GLY A 64 6.95 -7.97 -12.98
C GLY A 64 6.56 -8.11 -11.51
N GLY A 65 5.29 -8.47 -11.27
CA GLY A 65 4.73 -8.65 -9.93
C GLY A 65 4.61 -7.33 -9.14
N THR A 66 4.64 -7.45 -7.82
CA THR A 66 4.55 -6.31 -6.89
C THR A 66 5.64 -6.34 -5.81
N ILE A 67 6.29 -5.19 -5.56
CA ILE A 67 7.27 -5.01 -4.45
C ILE A 67 6.61 -5.03 -3.06
N LEU A 68 5.29 -4.91 -3.00
CA LEU A 68 4.53 -4.91 -1.75
C LEU A 68 4.02 -6.31 -1.39
N GLU A 69 4.24 -7.33 -2.21
CA GLU A 69 3.58 -8.65 -2.05
C GLU A 69 2.03 -8.55 -2.10
N SER A 70 1.37 -9.69 -2.11
CA SER A 70 -0.09 -9.78 -2.10
C SER A 70 -0.51 -11.02 -1.31
N SER A 71 -1.67 -10.96 -0.67
CA SER A 71 -2.29 -12.10 0.02
C SER A 71 -3.81 -12.03 -0.08
N ARG A 72 -4.46 -13.18 0.17
CA ARG A 72 -5.90 -13.25 0.45
C ARG A 72 -6.12 -12.91 1.93
N CYS A 73 -7.20 -12.19 2.23
CA CYS A 73 -7.53 -11.79 3.59
C CYS A 73 -9.03 -11.97 3.84
N GLU A 74 -9.40 -13.06 4.53
CA GLU A 74 -10.80 -13.34 4.86
C GLU A 74 -11.35 -12.36 5.90
N GLU A 75 -10.50 -11.92 6.85
CA GLU A 75 -10.89 -10.94 7.87
C GLU A 75 -11.46 -9.67 7.22
N PHE A 76 -10.84 -9.18 6.13
CA PHE A 76 -11.29 -7.99 5.41
C PHE A 76 -12.65 -8.16 4.70
N MET A 77 -13.13 -9.39 4.49
CA MET A 77 -14.43 -9.64 3.86
C MET A 77 -15.59 -9.34 4.82
N THR A 78 -15.33 -9.31 6.13
CA THR A 78 -16.33 -9.01 7.17
C THR A 78 -16.51 -7.51 7.41
N VAL A 79 -17.65 -7.10 7.94
CA VAL A 79 -17.90 -5.69 8.31
C VAL A 79 -17.00 -5.30 9.48
N GLU A 80 -16.83 -6.20 10.44
CA GLU A 80 -16.01 -6.08 11.63
C GLU A 80 -14.54 -5.90 11.26
N GLY A 81 -14.03 -6.73 10.34
CA GLY A 81 -12.66 -6.63 9.85
C GLY A 81 -12.40 -5.33 9.10
N ARG A 82 -13.34 -4.84 8.28
CA ARG A 82 -13.21 -3.51 7.64
C ARG A 82 -13.20 -2.37 8.65
N LYS A 83 -14.04 -2.42 9.68
CA LYS A 83 -14.02 -1.42 10.77
C LYS A 83 -12.67 -1.42 11.49
N LYS A 84 -12.15 -2.61 11.84
CA LYS A 84 -10.84 -2.77 12.46
C LYS A 84 -9.70 -2.26 11.55
N ALA A 85 -9.76 -2.56 10.25
CA ALA A 85 -8.80 -2.04 9.28
C ALA A 85 -8.82 -0.50 9.21
N SER A 86 -10.00 0.11 9.15
CA SER A 86 -10.15 1.58 9.18
C SER A 86 -9.52 2.17 10.43
N GLN A 87 -9.81 1.60 11.60
CA GLN A 87 -9.25 2.05 12.87
C GLN A 87 -7.71 1.97 12.87
N ILE A 88 -7.12 0.88 12.36
CA ILE A 88 -5.67 0.76 12.27
C ILE A 88 -5.08 1.83 11.34
N LEU A 89 -5.69 2.08 10.19
CA LEU A 89 -5.24 3.11 9.25
C LEU A 89 -5.31 4.52 9.88
N GLU A 90 -6.39 4.81 10.62
CA GLU A 90 -6.55 6.06 11.38
C GLU A 90 -5.48 6.22 12.47
N GLU A 91 -5.17 5.15 13.21
CA GLU A 91 -4.11 5.13 14.23
C GLU A 91 -2.71 5.40 13.65
N GLU A 92 -2.45 4.94 12.42
CA GLU A 92 -1.19 5.21 11.69
C GLU A 92 -1.18 6.59 10.99
N GLY A 93 -2.28 7.33 11.09
CA GLY A 93 -2.48 8.64 10.48
C GLY A 93 -2.55 8.58 8.95
N ILE A 94 -3.08 7.50 8.38
CA ILE A 94 -3.32 7.34 6.95
C ILE A 94 -4.71 7.93 6.63
N GLU A 95 -4.74 8.92 5.73
CA GLU A 95 -5.94 9.70 5.40
C GLU A 95 -6.57 9.29 4.05
N GLY A 96 -5.93 8.38 3.30
CA GLY A 96 -6.41 7.91 2.00
C GLY A 96 -5.62 6.75 1.42
#